data_AF-D4ZCJ4-F1
#
_entry.id   AF-D4ZCJ4-F1
#
_cell.length_a   1.000
_cell.length_b   1.000
_cell.length_c   1.000
_cell.angle_alpha   90.00
_cell.angle_beta   90.00
_cell.angle_gamma   90.00
#
_symmetry.space_group_name_H-M   'P 1'
#
loop_
_entity.id
_entity.type
_entity.pdbx_description
1 polymer ?
#
loop_
_entity_poly.entity_id
_entity_poly.type
_entity_poly.pdbx_seq_one_letter_code
_entity_poly.pdbx_strand_id
1 'polypeptide(L)'
;MQFSTALLTLRKQNRLSQADAVEIIQAADKQLEKTDEATLSRWENAHTQPSLLKQAYILRAFDNADAIMSARVHSAFSPSKQRKILEQLSLRYRHYGGADMPYCDSLTQAEYYERKPVSDDDIALITYFYSYAVGDAPITSDSLQVESSSLLTTYHGKVFGHRMLLGHSLIYTALLGKIKQQHGLKYQLKELDIGNDNARCLVIDSIYSSHKNLFLSIIPRFITALYQSKADYLLYRVYQSTTAKMLMSYGAVLFSLGKEEESSIRIDGKCYQWACYLIAANNILVSSAAALLPEQMPIELIERQVQP
;
A
#
# COMPACT_ATOMS: atom_id res chain seq x y z
N MET A 1 -15.34 -16.07 5.76
CA MET A 1 -16.73 -15.65 5.45
C MET A 1 -16.87 -15.45 3.94
N GLN A 2 -17.93 -15.95 3.29
CA GLN A 2 -18.15 -15.78 1.85
C GLN A 2 -18.71 -14.36 1.53
N PHE A 3 -18.41 -13.82 0.34
CA PHE A 3 -18.83 -12.48 -0.08
C PHE A 3 -20.36 -12.26 -0.02
N SER A 4 -21.14 -13.25 -0.47
CA SER A 4 -22.61 -13.22 -0.43
C SER A 4 -23.15 -12.99 0.99
N THR A 5 -22.62 -13.74 1.96
CA THR A 5 -22.96 -13.59 3.39
C THR A 5 -22.57 -12.23 3.92
N ALA A 6 -21.36 -11.75 3.57
CA ALA A 6 -20.88 -10.44 3.99
C ALA A 6 -21.80 -9.32 3.45
N LEU A 7 -22.09 -9.33 2.15
CA LEU A 7 -22.95 -8.32 1.50
C LEU A 7 -24.35 -8.27 2.12
N LEU A 8 -24.99 -9.43 2.29
CA LEU A 8 -26.32 -9.52 2.91
C LEU A 8 -26.29 -9.03 4.37
N THR A 9 -25.24 -9.38 5.11
CA THR A 9 -25.07 -8.96 6.51
C THR A 9 -24.92 -7.44 6.59
N LEU A 10 -24.09 -6.85 5.72
CA LEU A 10 -23.87 -5.41 5.65
C LEU A 10 -25.15 -4.66 5.35
N ARG A 11 -25.91 -5.08 4.33
CA ARG A 11 -27.17 -4.44 3.97
C ARG A 11 -28.15 -4.47 5.14
N LYS A 12 -28.30 -5.63 5.80
CA LYS A 12 -29.19 -5.79 6.97
C LYS A 12 -28.73 -4.97 8.16
N GLN A 13 -27.43 -4.93 8.47
CA GLN A 13 -26.88 -4.15 9.58
C GLN A 13 -27.09 -2.65 9.38
N ASN A 14 -26.97 -2.17 8.15
CA ASN A 14 -27.25 -0.77 7.80
C ASN A 14 -28.74 -0.48 7.58
N ARG A 15 -29.62 -1.47 7.77
CA ARG A 15 -31.09 -1.37 7.62
C ARG A 15 -31.54 -0.86 6.24
N LEU A 16 -30.83 -1.27 5.20
CA LEU A 16 -31.07 -0.83 3.82
C LEU A 16 -32.03 -1.78 3.10
N SER A 17 -32.93 -1.20 2.30
CA SER A 17 -33.68 -1.96 1.30
C SER A 17 -32.75 -2.45 0.16
N GLN A 18 -33.25 -3.30 -0.74
CA GLN A 18 -32.47 -3.69 -1.91
C GLN A 18 -32.25 -2.50 -2.85
N ALA A 19 -33.26 -1.65 -3.05
CA ALA A 19 -33.14 -0.42 -3.82
C ALA A 19 -32.06 0.52 -3.25
N ASP A 20 -32.11 0.83 -1.95
CA ASP A 20 -31.11 1.73 -1.32
C ASP A 20 -29.68 1.18 -1.46
N ALA A 21 -29.52 -0.14 -1.31
CA ALA A 21 -28.23 -0.80 -1.46
C ALA A 21 -27.73 -0.76 -2.91
N VAL A 22 -28.63 -0.89 -3.89
CA VAL A 22 -28.29 -0.73 -5.32
C VAL A 22 -27.80 0.68 -5.60
N GLU A 23 -28.47 1.72 -5.08
CA GLU A 23 -28.05 3.11 -5.26
C GLU A 23 -26.63 3.36 -4.73
N ILE A 24 -26.33 2.87 -3.51
CA ILE A 24 -24.99 2.94 -2.92
C ILE A 24 -23.96 2.22 -3.79
N ILE A 25 -24.30 1.03 -4.30
CA ILE A 25 -23.40 0.23 -5.14
C ILE A 25 -23.15 0.91 -6.50
N GLN A 26 -24.18 1.47 -7.13
CA GLN A 26 -24.06 2.16 -8.41
C GLN A 26 -23.19 3.42 -8.29
N ALA A 27 -23.30 4.15 -7.17
CA ALA A 27 -22.49 5.33 -6.89
C ALA A 27 -21.01 5.00 -6.60
N ALA A 28 -20.67 3.75 -6.29
CA ALA A 28 -19.33 3.38 -5.86
C ALA A 28 -18.28 3.37 -6.99
N ASP A 29 -18.66 2.95 -8.20
CA ASP A 29 -17.77 2.92 -9.37
C ASP A 29 -18.57 2.76 -10.68
N LYS A 30 -18.04 3.30 -11.78
CA LYS A 30 -18.65 3.20 -13.12
C LYS A 30 -18.92 1.76 -13.56
N GLN A 31 -18.13 0.78 -13.13
CA GLN A 31 -18.35 -0.63 -13.45
C GLN A 31 -19.58 -1.25 -12.75
N LEU A 32 -20.14 -0.55 -11.77
CA LEU A 32 -21.29 -0.98 -10.96
C LEU A 32 -22.58 -0.19 -11.29
N GLU A 33 -22.51 0.81 -12.17
CA GLU A 33 -23.62 1.68 -12.59
C GLU A 33 -24.86 0.90 -13.08
N LYS A 34 -24.65 -0.28 -13.68
CA LYS A 34 -25.72 -1.14 -14.21
C LYS A 34 -26.22 -2.20 -13.22
N THR A 35 -25.78 -2.17 -11.96
CA THR A 35 -26.29 -3.10 -10.94
C THR A 35 -27.77 -2.82 -10.70
N ASP A 36 -28.61 -3.85 -10.69
CA ASP A 36 -30.03 -3.77 -10.36
C ASP A 36 -30.38 -4.66 -9.16
N GLU A 37 -31.62 -4.56 -8.64
CA GLU A 37 -32.07 -5.33 -7.48
C GLU A 37 -32.01 -6.84 -7.72
N ALA A 38 -32.30 -7.29 -8.95
CA ALA A 38 -32.21 -8.70 -9.33
C ALA A 38 -30.77 -9.21 -9.28
N THR A 39 -29.80 -8.39 -9.70
CA THR A 39 -28.37 -8.69 -9.63
C THR A 39 -27.88 -8.70 -8.19
N LEU A 40 -28.26 -7.70 -7.39
CA LEU A 40 -27.96 -7.68 -5.96
C LEU A 40 -28.52 -8.93 -5.26
N SER A 41 -29.79 -9.28 -5.51
CA SER A 41 -30.42 -10.48 -4.96
C SER A 41 -29.66 -11.76 -5.34
N ARG A 42 -29.23 -11.88 -6.61
CA ARG A 42 -28.41 -13.02 -7.05
C ARG A 42 -27.05 -13.08 -6.34
N TRP A 43 -26.44 -11.94 -6.02
CA TRP A 43 -25.18 -11.89 -5.26
C TRP A 43 -25.37 -12.25 -3.79
N GLU A 44 -26.39 -11.71 -3.14
CA GLU A 44 -26.71 -12.00 -1.72
C GLU A 44 -27.05 -13.47 -1.50
N ASN A 45 -27.70 -14.11 -2.47
CA ASN A 45 -28.08 -15.52 -2.42
C ASN A 45 -27.04 -16.47 -3.05
N ALA A 46 -25.84 -15.97 -3.38
CA ALA A 46 -24.74 -16.74 -3.96
C ALA A 46 -25.06 -17.45 -5.31
N HIS A 47 -26.10 -17.01 -6.04
CA HIS A 47 -26.41 -17.53 -7.38
C HIS A 47 -25.38 -17.08 -8.43
N THR A 48 -24.86 -15.87 -8.29
CA THR A 48 -23.75 -15.35 -9.09
C THR A 48 -22.83 -14.56 -8.18
N GLN A 49 -21.58 -14.33 -8.61
CA GLN A 49 -20.62 -13.54 -7.84
C GLN A 49 -19.99 -12.47 -8.74
N PRO A 50 -19.87 -11.21 -8.27
CA PRO A 50 -19.14 -10.20 -9.01
C PRO A 50 -17.63 -10.51 -8.99
N SER A 51 -16.87 -9.94 -9.94
CA SER A 51 -15.40 -10.03 -9.92
C SER A 51 -14.83 -9.50 -8.59
N LEU A 52 -13.64 -9.96 -8.18
CA LEU A 52 -12.98 -9.47 -6.94
C LEU A 52 -12.86 -7.93 -6.89
N LEU A 53 -12.54 -7.29 -8.01
CA LEU A 53 -12.46 -5.83 -8.09
C LEU A 53 -13.79 -5.16 -7.75
N LYS A 54 -14.89 -5.62 -8.36
CA LYS A 54 -16.25 -5.19 -8.02
C LYS A 54 -16.60 -5.47 -6.56
N GLN A 55 -16.21 -6.62 -6.01
CA GLN A 55 -16.41 -6.91 -4.59
C GLN A 55 -15.72 -5.87 -3.70
N ALA A 56 -14.49 -5.47 -4.03
CA ALA A 56 -13.77 -4.44 -3.27
C ALA A 56 -14.44 -3.06 -3.35
N TYR A 57 -14.92 -2.65 -4.52
CA TYR A 57 -15.72 -1.42 -4.66
C TYR A 57 -16.97 -1.46 -3.78
N ILE A 58 -17.76 -2.55 -3.89
CA ILE A 58 -19.00 -2.74 -3.12
C ILE A 58 -18.71 -2.66 -1.62
N LEU A 59 -17.77 -3.44 -1.11
CA LEU A 59 -17.52 -3.51 0.34
C LEU A 59 -16.97 -2.19 0.91
N ARG A 60 -16.20 -1.41 0.13
CA ARG A 60 -15.78 -0.06 0.54
C ARG A 60 -16.94 0.93 0.58
N ALA A 61 -17.91 0.81 -0.33
CA ALA A 61 -19.09 1.67 -0.34
C ALA A 61 -19.93 1.51 0.94
N PHE A 62 -19.90 0.31 1.55
CA PHE A 62 -20.56 0.02 2.83
C PHE A 62 -19.67 0.27 4.07
N ASP A 63 -18.49 0.85 3.90
CA ASP A 63 -17.52 1.20 4.96
C ASP A 63 -17.18 0.07 5.95
N ASN A 64 -17.12 -1.19 5.50
CA ASN A 64 -16.78 -2.32 6.37
C ASN A 64 -15.41 -2.96 6.10
N ALA A 65 -14.42 -2.56 6.91
CA ALA A 65 -13.02 -3.00 6.83
C ALA A 65 -12.89 -4.51 6.99
N ASP A 66 -13.54 -5.01 8.03
CA ASP A 66 -13.38 -6.36 8.53
C ASP A 66 -13.98 -7.37 7.57
N ALA A 67 -15.06 -7.01 6.89
CA ALA A 67 -15.67 -7.81 5.83
C ALA A 67 -14.73 -7.94 4.62
N ILE A 68 -14.04 -6.88 4.21
CA ILE A 68 -13.05 -6.96 3.12
C ILE A 68 -11.87 -7.83 3.53
N MET A 69 -11.28 -7.57 4.70
CA MET A 69 -10.16 -8.35 5.22
C MET A 69 -10.52 -9.83 5.38
N SER A 70 -11.73 -10.13 5.86
CA SER A 70 -12.23 -11.51 6.04
C SER A 70 -12.59 -12.20 4.72
N ALA A 71 -13.12 -11.47 3.74
CA ALA A 71 -13.41 -12.00 2.41
C ALA A 71 -12.12 -12.30 1.61
N ARG A 72 -11.03 -11.55 1.85
CA ARG A 72 -9.71 -11.78 1.25
C ARG A 72 -9.09 -13.11 1.61
N VAL A 73 -9.25 -13.56 2.87
CA VAL A 73 -8.68 -14.82 3.35
C VAL A 73 -9.33 -16.04 2.68
N HIS A 74 -10.61 -15.92 2.28
CA HIS A 74 -11.40 -17.05 1.81
C HIS A 74 -11.58 -17.11 0.28
N SER A 75 -11.41 -15.99 -0.43
CA SER A 75 -11.59 -15.92 -1.88
C SER A 75 -10.27 -15.75 -2.63
N ALA A 76 -9.70 -16.90 -3.01
CA ALA A 76 -8.93 -17.10 -4.23
C ALA A 76 -7.60 -16.33 -4.40
N PHE A 77 -6.50 -16.97 -3.97
CA PHE A 77 -5.26 -16.87 -4.73
C PHE A 77 -4.71 -18.27 -4.98
N SER A 78 -4.52 -18.60 -6.26
CA SER A 78 -3.81 -19.84 -6.61
C SER A 78 -2.40 -19.79 -6.02
N PRO A 79 -1.87 -20.90 -5.48
CA PRO A 79 -0.49 -20.98 -4.98
C PRO A 79 0.55 -20.45 -5.99
N SER A 80 0.27 -20.55 -7.29
CA SER A 80 1.10 -20.03 -8.36
C SER A 80 1.26 -18.49 -8.36
N LYS A 81 0.19 -17.73 -8.09
CA LYS A 81 0.26 -16.26 -8.04
C LYS A 81 1.04 -15.78 -6.82
N GLN A 82 0.82 -16.43 -5.67
CA GLN A 82 1.58 -16.16 -4.45
C GLN A 82 3.07 -16.45 -4.65
N ARG A 83 3.41 -17.60 -5.26
CA ARG A 83 4.79 -17.97 -5.57
C ARG A 83 5.48 -16.91 -6.43
N LYS A 84 4.80 -16.41 -7.48
CA LYS A 84 5.36 -15.38 -8.36
C LYS A 84 5.70 -14.07 -7.62
N ILE A 85 4.87 -13.64 -6.67
CA ILE A 85 5.22 -12.48 -5.82
C ILE A 85 6.41 -12.80 -4.94
N LEU A 86 6.39 -13.95 -4.25
CA LEU A 86 7.47 -14.33 -3.36
C LEU A 86 8.81 -14.46 -4.11
N GLU A 87 8.79 -14.89 -5.37
CA GLU A 87 9.94 -14.90 -6.28
C GLU A 87 10.41 -13.49 -6.64
N GLN A 88 9.49 -12.59 -7.03
CA GLN A 88 9.82 -11.18 -7.30
C GLN A 88 10.39 -10.48 -6.06
N LEU A 89 9.84 -10.74 -4.88
CA LEU A 89 10.36 -10.24 -3.62
C LEU A 89 11.73 -10.84 -3.32
N SER A 90 11.95 -12.14 -3.55
CA SER A 90 13.28 -12.73 -3.39
C SER A 90 14.32 -12.07 -4.29
N LEU A 91 13.96 -11.65 -5.52
CA LEU A 91 14.89 -10.94 -6.41
C LEU A 91 15.36 -9.59 -5.83
N ARG A 92 14.51 -8.90 -5.06
CA ARG A 92 14.90 -7.68 -4.33
C ARG A 92 16.05 -7.95 -3.34
N TYR A 93 16.08 -9.12 -2.72
CA TYR A 93 17.08 -9.49 -1.70
C TYR A 93 18.28 -10.27 -2.26
N ARG A 94 18.28 -10.63 -3.56
CA ARG A 94 19.35 -11.43 -4.19
C ARG A 94 20.49 -10.61 -4.79
N HIS A 95 20.24 -9.35 -5.16
CA HIS A 95 21.23 -8.53 -5.84
C HIS A 95 21.75 -7.42 -4.91
N TYR A 96 22.99 -7.58 -4.48
CA TYR A 96 23.76 -6.53 -3.84
C TYR A 96 24.55 -5.74 -4.88
N GLY A 97 24.34 -4.42 -4.88
CA GLY A 97 25.17 -3.48 -5.63
C GLY A 97 24.85 -2.06 -5.19
N GLY A 98 25.55 -1.57 -4.15
CA GLY A 98 25.39 -0.19 -3.64
C GLY A 98 25.33 -0.09 -2.12
N ALA A 99 25.07 1.14 -1.63
CA ALA A 99 25.06 1.60 -0.23
C ALA A 99 23.96 1.01 0.67
N ASP A 100 23.36 -0.11 0.28
CA ASP A 100 22.43 -0.85 1.13
C ASP A 100 23.24 -1.58 2.22
N MET A 101 22.91 -1.33 3.49
CA MET A 101 23.45 -2.13 4.60
C MET A 101 23.20 -3.63 4.33
N PRO A 102 24.10 -4.53 4.78
CA PRO A 102 23.92 -5.95 4.52
C PRO A 102 22.54 -6.43 4.99
N TYR A 103 21.69 -6.83 4.04
CA TYR A 103 20.58 -7.72 4.23
C TYR A 103 20.98 -8.83 5.20
N CYS A 104 20.21 -8.96 6.28
CA CYS A 104 20.40 -10.00 7.28
C CYS A 104 19.64 -11.24 6.82
N ASP A 105 20.28 -12.40 6.79
CA ASP A 105 19.63 -13.66 6.38
C ASP A 105 19.08 -14.47 7.57
N SER A 106 19.41 -14.08 8.81
CA SER A 106 19.17 -14.87 10.02
C SER A 106 18.33 -14.16 11.09
N LEU A 107 17.32 -13.38 10.69
CA LEU A 107 16.45 -12.68 11.63
C LEU A 107 15.27 -13.57 12.05
N THR A 108 15.24 -13.99 13.31
CA THR A 108 14.15 -14.80 13.89
C THR A 108 13.14 -13.96 14.68
N GLN A 109 13.60 -12.85 15.27
CA GLN A 109 12.78 -11.93 16.04
C GLN A 109 13.13 -10.48 15.67
N ALA A 110 12.12 -9.62 15.69
CA ALA A 110 12.31 -8.19 15.51
C ALA A 110 11.40 -7.41 16.47
N GLU A 111 11.95 -6.40 17.14
CA GLU A 111 11.12 -5.41 17.81
C GLU A 111 10.46 -4.50 16.78
N TYR A 112 9.25 -4.05 17.09
CA TYR A 112 8.49 -3.13 16.27
C TYR A 112 7.94 -2.00 17.15
N TYR A 113 7.95 -0.79 16.59
CA TYR A 113 7.45 0.41 17.23
C TYR A 113 6.56 1.15 16.23
N GLU A 114 5.46 1.70 16.72
CA GLU A 114 4.61 2.60 15.94
C GLU A 114 4.62 3.95 16.62
N ARG A 115 4.86 5.02 15.85
CA ARG A 115 4.88 6.37 16.38
C ARG A 115 3.86 7.23 15.64
N LYS A 116 2.94 7.83 16.40
CA LYS A 116 1.87 8.70 15.91
C LYS A 116 1.69 9.87 16.90
N PRO A 117 1.82 11.14 16.49
CA PRO A 117 2.24 11.63 15.16
C PRO A 117 3.73 11.44 14.89
N VAL A 118 4.16 11.75 13.66
CA VAL A 118 5.58 11.84 13.26
C VAL A 118 6.27 12.94 14.05
N SER A 119 7.47 12.70 14.58
CA SER A 119 8.32 13.77 15.08
C SER A 119 9.28 14.27 14.01
N ASP A 120 9.74 15.52 14.12
CA ASP A 120 10.77 16.06 13.23
C ASP A 120 12.06 15.22 13.26
N ASP A 121 12.38 14.61 14.40
CA ASP A 121 13.50 13.67 14.53
C ASP A 121 13.33 12.42 13.66
N ASP A 122 12.11 11.90 13.51
CA ASP A 122 11.83 10.75 12.64
C ASP A 122 12.04 11.14 11.17
N ILE A 123 11.57 12.33 10.77
CA ILE A 123 11.76 12.88 9.43
C ILE A 123 13.24 13.08 9.15
N ALA A 124 13.96 13.69 10.10
CA ALA A 124 15.40 13.90 10.00
C ALA A 124 16.18 12.59 9.90
N LEU A 125 15.83 11.58 10.70
CA LEU A 125 16.46 10.26 10.67
C LEU A 125 16.24 9.57 9.32
N ILE A 126 15.00 9.53 8.82
CA ILE A 126 14.68 8.92 7.54
C ILE A 126 15.41 9.67 6.41
N THR A 127 15.34 10.99 6.42
CA THR A 127 16.04 11.85 5.47
C THR A 127 17.55 11.61 5.46
N TYR A 128 18.16 11.47 6.64
CA TYR A 128 19.57 11.15 6.76
C TYR A 128 19.92 9.83 6.06
N PHE A 129 19.13 8.77 6.28
CA PHE A 129 19.36 7.49 5.60
C PHE A 129 19.20 7.57 4.06
N TYR A 130 18.22 8.32 3.55
CA TYR A 130 18.04 8.46 2.09
C TYR A 130 19.03 9.40 1.42
N SER A 131 19.39 10.50 2.05
CA SER A 131 20.41 11.40 1.53
C SER A 131 21.76 10.69 1.43
N TYR A 132 22.09 9.81 2.38
CA TYR A 132 23.29 8.99 2.32
C TYR A 132 23.22 7.85 1.29
N ALA A 133 22.06 7.21 1.13
CA ALA A 133 21.90 6.04 0.24
C ALA A 133 21.55 6.38 -1.22
N VAL A 134 20.87 7.50 -1.46
CA VAL A 134 20.23 7.84 -2.75
C VAL A 134 20.58 9.25 -3.25
N GLY A 135 21.23 10.09 -2.45
CA GLY A 135 21.67 11.43 -2.89
C GLY A 135 20.55 12.44 -3.13
N ASP A 136 19.39 12.27 -2.47
CA ASP A 136 18.19 13.10 -2.67
C ASP A 136 18.19 14.39 -1.84
N ALA A 137 17.35 15.34 -2.25
CA ALA A 137 16.97 16.51 -1.45
C ALA A 137 16.15 16.06 -0.22
N PRO A 138 16.36 16.68 0.95
CA PRO A 138 15.75 16.23 2.19
C PRO A 138 14.21 16.28 2.15
N ILE A 139 13.56 15.24 2.69
CA ILE A 139 12.13 15.32 3.01
C ILE A 139 12.02 16.33 4.15
N THR A 140 11.37 17.47 3.91
CA THR A 140 11.21 18.51 4.93
C THR A 140 9.85 18.34 5.62
N SER A 141 9.76 18.72 6.90
CA SER A 141 8.48 18.79 7.61
C SER A 141 7.46 19.68 6.88
N ASP A 142 7.92 20.75 6.24
CA ASP A 142 7.10 21.63 5.39
C ASP A 142 6.55 20.94 4.14
N SER A 143 7.31 20.02 3.53
CA SER A 143 6.81 19.17 2.44
C SER A 143 5.77 18.15 2.92
N LEU A 144 5.70 17.92 4.24
CA LEU A 144 4.74 17.03 4.89
C LEU A 144 3.61 17.82 5.58
N GLN A 145 3.23 19.01 5.08
CA GLN A 145 1.99 19.72 5.49
C GLN A 145 0.73 18.89 5.13
N VAL A 146 0.58 17.81 5.88
CA VAL A 146 -0.39 16.74 5.77
C VAL A 146 -1.60 17.13 6.58
N GLU A 147 -2.78 16.99 6.00
CA GLU A 147 -4.04 17.03 6.76
C GLU A 147 -4.02 15.89 7.78
N SER A 148 -3.76 16.25 9.03
CA SER A 148 -4.08 15.52 10.26
C SER A 148 -4.01 13.99 10.22
N SER A 149 -3.05 13.46 10.97
CA SER A 149 -3.19 12.24 11.78
C SER A 149 -3.70 10.98 11.06
N SER A 150 -2.80 10.14 10.54
CA SER A 150 -2.82 8.69 10.83
C SER A 150 -1.79 7.95 9.98
N LEU A 151 -1.01 7.12 10.67
CA LEU A 151 -0.09 6.11 10.14
C LEU A 151 1.22 6.63 9.58
N LEU A 152 2.11 6.99 10.50
CA LEU A 152 3.54 6.85 10.29
C LEU A 152 4.01 5.60 11.02
N THR A 153 4.86 4.81 10.39
CA THR A 153 5.30 3.54 10.95
C THR A 153 6.79 3.35 10.75
N THR A 154 7.59 3.68 11.76
CA THR A 154 9.03 3.41 11.75
C THR A 154 9.33 2.01 12.29
N TYR A 155 9.81 1.12 11.42
CA TYR A 155 10.26 -0.22 11.82
C TYR A 155 11.62 -0.13 12.53
N HIS A 156 11.85 -0.93 13.58
CA HIS A 156 13.18 -1.06 14.19
C HIS A 156 13.41 -2.52 14.62
N GLY A 157 13.67 -3.41 13.67
CA GLY A 157 14.21 -4.71 14.06
C GLY A 157 15.57 -4.49 14.74
N LYS A 158 15.80 -5.10 15.90
CA LYS A 158 17.13 -5.18 16.53
C LYS A 158 17.61 -6.61 16.46
N VAL A 159 18.88 -6.82 16.15
CA VAL A 159 19.58 -8.07 16.52
C VAL A 159 19.82 -8.00 18.03
N PHE A 160 19.49 -9.07 18.76
CA PHE A 160 19.76 -9.20 20.19
C PHE A 160 21.23 -8.79 20.48
N GLY A 161 21.46 -7.69 21.20
CA GLY A 161 22.80 -7.20 21.57
C GLY A 161 23.35 -5.98 20.80
N HIS A 162 22.75 -5.55 19.67
CA HIS A 162 23.24 -4.38 18.92
C HIS A 162 22.11 -3.44 18.43
N ARG A 163 22.30 -2.12 18.59
CA ARG A 163 21.35 -1.04 18.22
C ARG A 163 21.35 -0.74 16.71
N MET A 164 21.10 -1.72 15.85
CA MET A 164 21.07 -1.52 14.39
C MET A 164 19.64 -1.35 13.86
N LEU A 165 19.43 -0.44 12.91
CA LEU A 165 18.14 -0.24 12.22
C LEU A 165 17.97 -1.27 11.10
N LEU A 166 17.04 -2.22 11.25
CA LEU A 166 16.78 -3.26 10.24
C LEU A 166 15.67 -2.92 9.22
N GLY A 167 15.00 -1.78 9.34
CA GLY A 167 13.98 -1.33 8.40
C GLY A 167 13.45 0.03 8.78
N HIS A 168 12.60 0.65 7.96
CA HIS A 168 11.78 1.81 8.32
C HIS A 168 10.69 1.99 7.26
N SER A 169 9.63 2.73 7.58
CA SER A 169 8.73 3.27 6.56
C SER A 169 8.22 4.66 6.91
N LEU A 170 8.02 5.48 5.89
CA LEU A 170 7.33 6.75 5.99
C LEU A 170 6.03 6.60 5.22
N ILE A 171 4.92 6.64 5.95
CA ILE A 171 3.58 6.63 5.39
C ILE A 171 2.84 7.84 5.91
N TYR A 172 1.96 8.40 5.10
CA TYR A 172 1.01 9.42 5.50
C TYR A 172 -0.19 9.42 4.56
N THR A 173 -1.19 10.25 4.86
CA THR A 173 -2.32 10.48 3.96
C THR A 173 -2.27 11.91 3.45
N ALA A 174 -2.63 12.15 2.20
CA ALA A 174 -2.69 13.49 1.64
C ALA A 174 -3.70 13.56 0.48
N LEU A 175 -4.18 14.76 0.19
CA LEU A 175 -5.00 15.00 -1.00
C LEU A 175 -4.14 14.99 -2.25
N LEU A 176 -4.64 14.38 -3.32
CA LEU A 176 -3.92 14.25 -4.58
C LEU A 176 -3.50 15.63 -5.15
N GLY A 177 -4.37 16.64 -5.05
CA GLY A 177 -4.06 18.00 -5.49
C GLY A 177 -2.85 18.60 -4.76
N LYS A 178 -2.71 18.37 -3.45
CA LYS A 178 -1.56 18.83 -2.65
C LYS A 178 -0.28 18.12 -3.08
N ILE A 179 -0.34 16.80 -3.30
CA ILE A 179 0.79 16.00 -3.80
C ILE A 179 1.24 16.52 -5.17
N LYS A 180 0.31 16.77 -6.10
CA LYS A 180 0.61 17.31 -7.44
C LYS A 180 1.36 18.64 -7.36
N GLN A 181 0.96 19.53 -6.44
CA GLN A 181 1.62 20.82 -6.21
C GLN A 181 3.05 20.66 -5.65
N GLN A 182 3.24 19.75 -4.69
CA GLN A 182 4.52 19.55 -4.02
C GLN A 182 5.56 18.86 -4.89
N HIS A 183 5.17 17.81 -5.61
CA HIS A 183 6.12 17.02 -6.39
C HIS A 183 6.51 17.69 -7.71
N GLY A 184 5.70 18.62 -8.21
CA GLY A 184 5.82 19.19 -9.55
C GLY A 184 5.67 18.09 -10.60
N LEU A 185 4.66 18.18 -11.47
CA LEU A 185 4.49 17.21 -12.56
C LEU A 185 5.62 17.39 -13.60
N LYS A 186 6.83 16.92 -13.29
CA LYS A 186 8.02 17.07 -14.14
C LYS A 186 7.97 16.14 -15.35
N TYR A 187 7.24 15.03 -15.24
CA TYR A 187 6.94 14.17 -16.37
C TYR A 187 5.50 14.40 -16.80
N GLN A 188 5.33 14.62 -18.11
CA GLN A 188 4.03 14.78 -18.74
C GLN A 188 3.21 13.51 -18.47
N LEU A 189 2.36 13.55 -17.45
CA LEU A 189 1.13 12.78 -17.37
C LEU A 189 0.23 13.26 -18.51
N LYS A 190 0.66 13.01 -19.76
CA LYS A 190 -0.24 13.12 -20.90
C LYS A 190 -1.32 12.08 -20.65
N GLU A 191 -2.51 12.56 -20.34
CA GLU A 191 -3.78 11.82 -20.52
C GLU A 191 -4.11 10.72 -19.51
N LEU A 192 -3.53 10.72 -18.31
CA LEU A 192 -4.19 9.96 -17.25
C LEU A 192 -5.25 10.86 -16.61
N ASP A 193 -6.51 10.48 -16.76
CA ASP A 193 -7.67 10.99 -16.00
C ASP A 193 -7.51 10.58 -14.53
N ILE A 194 -6.46 11.09 -13.89
CA ILE A 194 -6.07 10.76 -12.52
C ILE A 194 -6.90 11.61 -11.58
N GLY A 195 -8.13 11.15 -11.39
CA GLY A 195 -8.96 11.42 -10.22
C GLY A 195 -9.27 12.89 -9.94
N ASN A 196 -10.17 13.07 -8.99
CA ASN A 196 -10.46 14.38 -8.41
C ASN A 196 -9.24 14.86 -7.60
N ASP A 197 -8.88 16.14 -7.65
CA ASP A 197 -7.80 16.69 -6.78
C ASP A 197 -8.12 16.53 -5.28
N ASN A 198 -9.39 16.34 -4.94
CA ASN A 198 -9.85 16.00 -3.60
C ASN A 198 -9.75 14.51 -3.24
N ALA A 199 -9.24 13.66 -4.15
CA ALA A 199 -9.05 12.24 -3.87
C ALA A 199 -8.00 12.06 -2.78
N ARG A 200 -8.30 11.18 -1.82
CA ARG A 200 -7.38 10.85 -0.74
C ARG A 200 -6.35 9.83 -1.21
N CYS A 201 -5.08 10.08 -0.91
CA CYS A 201 -3.99 9.17 -1.19
C CYS A 201 -3.36 8.69 0.11
N LEU A 202 -3.11 7.38 0.23
CA LEU A 202 -2.10 6.87 1.15
C LEU A 202 -0.76 6.99 0.43
N VAL A 203 0.19 7.70 1.01
CA VAL A 203 1.52 7.89 0.43
C VAL A 203 2.52 7.04 1.19
N ILE A 204 3.21 6.14 0.49
CA ILE A 204 4.41 5.44 0.94
C ILE A 204 5.59 6.15 0.31
N ASP A 205 6.16 7.10 1.06
CA ASP A 205 7.27 7.92 0.55
C ASP A 205 8.62 7.21 0.73
N SER A 206 8.69 6.31 1.70
CA SER A 206 9.89 5.55 2.00
C SER A 206 9.51 4.20 2.61
N ILE A 207 10.19 3.15 2.16
CA ILE A 207 10.19 1.86 2.84
C ILE A 207 11.50 1.11 2.57
N TYR A 208 12.19 0.83 3.66
CA TYR A 208 13.40 0.03 3.68
C TYR A 208 13.23 -1.15 4.63
N SER A 209 13.85 -2.27 4.28
CA SER A 209 14.00 -3.40 5.18
C SER A 209 15.20 -4.22 4.75
N SER A 210 16.07 -4.53 5.70
CA SER A 210 17.22 -5.41 5.51
C SER A 210 16.84 -6.89 5.55
N HIS A 211 15.55 -7.26 5.69
CA HIS A 211 15.14 -8.65 5.73
C HIS A 211 13.81 -8.87 5.01
N LYS A 212 13.72 -9.89 4.15
CA LYS A 212 12.50 -10.21 3.39
C LYS A 212 11.26 -10.36 4.27
N ASN A 213 11.37 -11.17 5.33
CA ASN A 213 10.25 -11.41 6.23
C ASN A 213 9.83 -10.18 7.04
N LEU A 214 10.78 -9.27 7.34
CA LEU A 214 10.43 -7.98 7.93
C LEU A 214 9.65 -7.16 6.91
N PHE A 215 10.09 -7.04 5.66
CA PHE A 215 9.30 -6.37 4.61
C PHE A 215 7.92 -6.98 4.39
N LEU A 216 7.80 -8.31 4.42
CA LEU A 216 6.51 -9.00 4.29
C LEU A 216 5.55 -8.65 5.44
N SER A 217 6.04 -8.45 6.66
CA SER A 217 5.22 -8.07 7.81
C SER A 217 4.74 -6.61 7.81
N ILE A 218 5.35 -5.79 6.96
CA ILE A 218 4.93 -4.43 6.70
C ILE A 218 3.69 -4.37 5.79
N ILE A 219 3.60 -5.27 4.80
CA ILE A 219 2.56 -5.22 3.76
C ILE A 219 1.14 -5.23 4.35
N PRO A 220 0.75 -6.14 5.27
CA PRO A 220 -0.59 -6.11 5.87
C PRO A 220 -0.91 -4.79 6.57
N ARG A 221 0.08 -4.13 7.18
CA ARG A 221 -0.10 -2.86 7.88
C ARG A 221 -0.46 -1.75 6.90
N PHE A 222 0.20 -1.70 5.75
CA PHE A 222 -0.10 -0.72 4.71
C PHE A 222 -1.47 -0.94 4.10
N ILE A 223 -1.85 -2.21 3.94
CA ILE A 223 -3.17 -2.60 3.48
C ILE A 223 -4.26 -2.16 4.47
N THR A 224 -4.04 -2.33 5.77
CA THR A 224 -4.92 -1.82 6.83
C THR A 224 -4.97 -0.30 6.81
N ALA A 225 -3.81 0.36 6.67
CA ALA A 225 -3.69 1.81 6.58
C ALA A 225 -4.48 2.39 5.39
N LEU A 226 -4.35 1.77 4.22
CA LEU A 226 -5.03 2.14 2.98
C LEU A 226 -6.55 2.08 3.16
N TYR A 227 -7.02 1.09 3.90
CA TYR A 227 -8.44 0.97 4.24
C TYR A 227 -8.88 2.04 5.25
N GLN A 228 -8.21 2.14 6.40
CA GLN A 228 -8.61 3.03 7.50
C GLN A 228 -8.59 4.51 7.10
N SER A 229 -7.65 4.89 6.24
CA SER A 229 -7.56 6.24 5.68
C SER A 229 -8.64 6.57 4.65
N LYS A 230 -9.43 5.57 4.22
CA LYS A 230 -10.39 5.68 3.11
C LYS A 230 -9.74 6.22 1.84
N ALA A 231 -8.46 5.92 1.63
CA ALA A 231 -7.73 6.42 0.49
C ALA A 231 -8.26 5.83 -0.83
N ASP A 232 -8.45 6.70 -1.81
CA ASP A 232 -8.82 6.34 -3.18
C ASP A 232 -7.64 5.74 -3.93
N TYR A 233 -6.42 6.22 -3.60
CA TYR A 233 -5.18 5.82 -4.24
C TYR A 233 -4.08 5.47 -3.23
N LEU A 234 -3.18 4.61 -3.67
CA LEU A 234 -1.85 4.41 -3.09
C LEU A 234 -0.83 5.14 -3.98
N LEU A 235 -0.09 6.08 -3.41
CA LEU A 235 1.11 6.63 -4.04
C LEU A 235 2.33 5.97 -3.40
N TYR A 236 3.24 5.41 -4.19
CA TYR A 236 4.42 4.72 -3.68
C TYR A 236 5.66 5.19 -4.43
N ARG A 237 6.55 5.86 -3.71
CA ARG A 237 7.91 6.18 -4.15
C ARG A 237 8.81 4.95 -4.01
N VAL A 238 9.35 4.49 -5.13
CA VAL A 238 10.25 3.34 -5.19
C VAL A 238 11.64 3.76 -5.64
N TYR A 239 12.63 2.98 -5.21
CA TYR A 239 14.05 3.17 -5.53
C TYR A 239 14.66 1.97 -6.27
N GLN A 240 13.86 0.91 -6.50
CA GLN A 240 14.30 -0.33 -7.12
C GLN A 240 13.39 -0.72 -8.29
N SER A 241 14.03 -1.08 -9.41
CA SER A 241 13.32 -1.47 -10.66
C SER A 241 12.41 -2.70 -10.46
N THR A 242 12.76 -3.63 -9.58
CA THR A 242 11.95 -4.81 -9.28
C THR A 242 10.63 -4.43 -8.61
N THR A 243 10.67 -3.50 -7.66
CA THR A 243 9.46 -2.99 -6.98
C THR A 243 8.58 -2.24 -7.96
N ALA A 244 9.15 -1.40 -8.84
CA ALA A 244 8.42 -0.73 -9.91
C ALA A 244 7.66 -1.72 -10.81
N LYS A 245 8.32 -2.79 -11.27
CA LYS A 245 7.69 -3.86 -12.08
C LYS A 245 6.55 -4.56 -11.35
N MET A 246 6.71 -4.82 -10.05
CA MET A 246 5.64 -5.38 -9.23
C MET A 246 4.43 -4.44 -9.17
N LEU A 247 4.64 -3.15 -8.92
CA LEU A 247 3.55 -2.16 -8.86
C LEU A 247 2.82 -2.05 -10.20
N MET A 248 3.53 -2.00 -11.33
CA MET A 248 2.92 -1.98 -12.67
C MET A 248 2.02 -3.20 -12.91
N SER A 249 2.38 -4.37 -12.36
CA SER A 249 1.52 -5.57 -12.46
C SER A 249 0.20 -5.45 -11.68
N TYR A 250 0.09 -4.49 -10.77
CA TYR A 250 -1.14 -4.13 -10.06
C TYR A 250 -1.88 -2.95 -10.71
N GLY A 251 -1.53 -2.59 -11.95
CA GLY A 251 -2.13 -1.47 -12.66
C GLY A 251 -1.67 -0.11 -12.16
N ALA A 252 -0.45 -0.05 -11.60
CA ALA A 252 0.15 1.23 -11.24
C ALA A 252 0.48 2.07 -12.47
N VAL A 253 0.31 3.37 -12.35
CA VAL A 253 0.71 4.36 -13.35
C VAL A 253 1.88 5.17 -12.83
N LEU A 254 2.83 5.49 -13.71
CA LEU A 254 3.96 6.33 -13.35
C LEU A 254 3.44 7.75 -13.09
N PHE A 255 3.71 8.28 -11.90
CA PHE A 255 3.22 9.58 -11.43
C PHE A 255 4.29 10.68 -11.48
N SER A 256 5.50 10.37 -11.01
CA SER A 256 6.62 11.32 -11.01
C SER A 256 7.96 10.57 -11.02
N LEU A 257 9.04 11.28 -11.35
CA LEU A 257 10.39 10.76 -11.41
C LEU A 257 11.34 11.69 -10.66
N GLY A 258 12.34 11.07 -10.03
CA GLY A 258 13.50 11.77 -9.50
C GLY A 258 14.40 12.30 -10.62
N LYS A 259 15.55 12.83 -10.22
CA LYS A 259 16.57 13.30 -11.17
C LYS A 259 17.13 12.12 -11.97
N GLU A 260 17.44 12.37 -13.25
CA GLU A 260 18.15 11.42 -14.10
C GLU A 260 19.60 11.28 -13.59
N GLU A 261 20.01 10.07 -13.21
CA GLU A 261 21.33 9.75 -12.65
C GLU A 261 21.75 8.32 -13.05
N GLU A 262 23.03 7.99 -12.89
CA GLU A 262 23.58 6.73 -13.42
C GLU A 262 23.06 5.46 -12.72
N SER A 263 22.53 5.57 -11.50
CA SER A 263 22.18 4.42 -10.66
C SER A 263 20.78 4.51 -10.05
N SER A 264 19.92 3.50 -10.32
CA SER A 264 18.76 3.02 -9.52
C SER A 264 17.63 2.45 -10.41
N ILE A 265 16.64 3.26 -10.80
CA ILE A 265 15.44 2.80 -11.53
C ILE A 265 15.58 3.07 -13.01
N ARG A 266 15.47 2.01 -13.83
CA ARG A 266 15.46 2.14 -15.29
C ARG A 266 14.04 2.24 -15.85
N ILE A 267 13.71 3.36 -16.47
CA ILE A 267 12.44 3.64 -17.15
C ILE A 267 12.76 4.20 -18.54
N ASP A 268 12.19 3.57 -19.58
CA ASP A 268 12.36 3.98 -20.99
C ASP A 268 13.82 4.21 -21.41
N GLY A 269 14.71 3.32 -20.96
CA GLY A 269 16.14 3.38 -21.29
C GLY A 269 16.97 4.37 -20.47
N LYS A 270 16.34 5.19 -19.62
CA LYS A 270 16.99 6.15 -18.72
C LYS A 270 16.98 5.66 -17.29
N CYS A 271 17.92 6.14 -16.48
CA CYS A 271 18.03 5.83 -15.06
C CYS A 271 17.63 7.05 -14.21
N TYR A 272 16.78 6.84 -13.21
CA TYR A 272 16.26 7.90 -12.33
C TYR A 272 16.41 7.48 -10.88
N GLN A 273 16.86 8.40 -10.01
CA GLN A 273 17.07 8.19 -8.56
C GLN A 273 15.90 7.47 -7.88
N TRP A 274 14.67 7.83 -8.25
CA TRP A 274 13.44 7.22 -7.78
C TRP A 274 12.32 7.39 -8.80
N ALA A 275 11.25 6.64 -8.62
CA ALA A 275 10.02 6.75 -9.37
C ALA A 275 8.82 6.68 -8.42
N CYS A 276 7.85 7.57 -8.58
CA CYS A 276 6.59 7.52 -7.87
C CYS A 276 5.54 6.88 -8.75
N TYR A 277 4.85 5.88 -8.20
CA TYR A 277 3.75 5.20 -8.87
C TYR A 277 2.44 5.44 -8.11
N LEU A 278 1.37 5.73 -8.86
CA LEU A 278 0.02 5.87 -8.32
C LEU A 278 -0.82 4.66 -8.70
N ILE A 279 -1.61 4.15 -7.75
CA ILE A 279 -2.37 2.91 -7.92
C ILE A 279 -3.74 3.11 -7.29
N ALA A 280 -4.81 2.73 -7.99
CA ALA A 280 -6.14 2.72 -7.39
C ALA A 280 -6.14 1.78 -6.17
N ALA A 281 -6.64 2.24 -5.03
CA ALA A 281 -6.59 1.49 -3.78
C ALA A 281 -7.26 0.11 -3.95
N ASN A 282 -8.35 0.02 -4.70
CA ASN A 282 -9.04 -1.24 -4.94
C ASN A 282 -8.21 -2.25 -5.71
N ASN A 283 -7.33 -1.81 -6.62
CA ASN A 283 -6.41 -2.71 -7.31
C ASN A 283 -5.41 -3.33 -6.32
N ILE A 284 -4.95 -2.55 -5.34
CA ILE A 284 -4.08 -3.05 -4.28
C ILE A 284 -4.83 -4.01 -3.35
N LEU A 285 -6.04 -3.66 -2.93
CA LEU A 285 -6.84 -4.48 -2.01
C LEU A 285 -7.23 -5.84 -2.60
N VAL A 286 -7.30 -5.98 -3.93
CA VAL A 286 -7.55 -7.25 -4.63
C VAL A 286 -6.29 -7.86 -5.24
N SER A 287 -5.13 -7.23 -5.04
CA SER A 287 -3.86 -7.76 -5.51
C SER A 287 -3.44 -8.96 -4.67
N SER A 288 -2.60 -9.81 -5.26
CA SER A 288 -2.01 -10.93 -4.54
C SER A 288 -1.02 -10.51 -3.44
N ALA A 289 -0.61 -9.24 -3.37
CA ALA A 289 0.14 -8.70 -2.23
C ALA A 289 -0.75 -8.56 -0.98
N ALA A 290 -2.04 -8.27 -1.14
CA ALA A 290 -3.01 -8.21 -0.03
C ALA A 290 -3.36 -9.61 0.52
N ALA A 291 -2.88 -10.68 -0.12
CA ALA A 291 -3.14 -12.07 0.24
C ALA A 291 -1.98 -12.74 0.99
N LEU A 292 -0.90 -12.01 1.27
CA LEU A 292 0.21 -12.49 2.07
C LEU A 292 -0.28 -12.60 3.53
N LEU A 293 -0.52 -13.83 3.98
CA LEU A 293 -1.02 -14.10 5.32
C LEU A 293 0.09 -13.95 6.37
N PRO A 294 -0.23 -13.45 7.59
CA PRO A 294 0.72 -13.39 8.72
C PRO A 294 1.37 -14.75 9.03
N GLU A 295 0.65 -15.86 8.85
CA GLU A 295 1.14 -17.22 9.08
C GLU A 295 2.32 -17.63 8.17
N GLN A 296 2.52 -16.90 7.07
CA GLN A 296 3.64 -17.11 6.15
C GLN A 296 4.87 -16.26 6.51
N MET A 297 4.82 -15.54 7.63
CA MET A 297 5.88 -14.65 8.11
C MET A 297 6.56 -15.27 9.33
N PRO A 298 7.77 -15.84 9.18
CA PRO A 298 8.43 -16.59 10.25
C PRO A 298 9.16 -15.69 11.28
N ILE A 299 8.84 -14.39 11.33
CA ILE A 299 9.44 -13.47 12.30
C ILE A 299 8.39 -13.11 13.34
N GLU A 300 8.72 -13.37 14.60
CA GLU A 300 7.97 -12.85 15.73
C GLU A 300 8.21 -11.33 15.83
N LEU A 301 7.12 -10.56 15.71
CA LEU A 301 7.15 -9.12 15.92
C LEU A 301 6.75 -8.82 17.37
N ILE A 302 7.69 -8.27 18.13
CA ILE A 302 7.44 -7.83 19.50
C ILE A 302 7.04 -6.35 19.45
N GLU A 303 5.74 -6.07 19.62
CA GLU A 303 5.25 -4.71 19.69
C GLU A 303 5.69 -4.04 21.00
N ARG A 304 6.26 -2.85 20.87
CA ARG A 304 6.70 -2.03 21.99
C ARG A 304 6.00 -0.69 21.93
N GLN A 305 5.37 -0.29 23.03
CA GLN A 305 4.85 1.07 23.16
C GLN A 305 6.00 2.06 23.31
N VAL A 306 6.02 3.07 22.45
CA VAL A 306 6.92 4.22 22.59
C VAL A 306 6.32 5.13 23.66
N GLN A 307 6.97 5.27 24.82
CA GLN A 307 6.62 6.35 25.74
C GLN A 307 7.01 7.69 25.08
N PRO A 308 6.12 8.70 25.11
CA PRO A 308 6.37 10.00 24.50
C PRO A 308 7.56 10.71 25.13
#